data_AF-A0A5R8WJ70-F1
#
_entry.id   AF-A0A5R8WJ70-F1
#
_cell.length_a   1.000
_cell.length_b   1.000
_cell.length_c   1.000
_cell.angle_alpha   90.00
_cell.angle_beta   90.00
_cell.angle_gamma   90.00
#
_symmetry.space_group_name_H-M   'P 1'
#
loop_
_entity.id
_entity.type
_entity.pdbx_description
1 polymer ?
#
loop_
_entity_poly.entity_id
_entity_poly.type
_entity_poly.pdbx_seq_one_letter_code
_entity_poly.pdbx_strand_id
1 'polypeptide(L)'
;MTKDKTSGPTEHPMTARVGKRLVTIREELGRFQGEHAWSQARVAQRTGLTQNIIHRMENGKGGQIENWLKVMALYEKEGYNLNWILSENNSLVSKLQLTEATQDAGACVRAELLKKLDQYNEVHIRELAELRALLLNGKLNW
;
A
#
# COMPACT_ATOMS: atom_id res chain seq x y z
N MET A 1 -21.18 -50.36 1.98
CA MET A 1 -20.18 -49.65 2.82
C MET A 1 -19.16 -49.01 1.91
N THR A 2 -19.48 -47.83 1.37
CA THR A 2 -18.56 -47.02 0.57
C THR A 2 -17.78 -46.13 1.53
N LYS A 3 -16.46 -46.33 1.57
CA LYS A 3 -15.55 -45.50 2.37
C LYS A 3 -15.50 -44.11 1.74
N ASP A 4 -16.00 -43.14 2.49
CA ASP A 4 -15.93 -41.72 2.16
C ASP A 4 -14.47 -41.28 2.18
N LYS A 5 -14.04 -40.63 1.10
CA LYS A 5 -12.67 -40.12 0.95
C LYS A 5 -12.57 -38.88 1.84
N THR A 6 -11.72 -38.96 2.86
CA THR A 6 -11.28 -37.83 3.67
C THR A 6 -10.84 -36.68 2.75
N SER A 7 -11.67 -35.64 2.71
CA SER A 7 -11.32 -34.34 2.15
C SER A 7 -10.10 -33.81 2.89
N GLY A 8 -9.00 -33.62 2.16
CA GLY A 8 -7.83 -32.88 2.66
C GLY A 8 -8.24 -31.46 3.05
N PRO A 9 -7.45 -30.76 3.90
CA PRO A 9 -7.80 -29.42 4.34
C PRO A 9 -7.84 -28.48 3.13
N THR A 10 -9.05 -28.05 2.78
CA THR A 10 -9.29 -27.10 1.69
C THR A 10 -8.61 -25.78 2.06
N GLU A 11 -7.54 -25.42 1.38
CA GLU A 11 -6.92 -24.11 1.54
C GLU A 11 -7.96 -23.04 1.20
N HIS A 12 -8.30 -22.19 2.17
CA HIS A 12 -9.23 -21.10 1.89
C HIS A 12 -8.52 -20.06 1.01
N PRO A 13 -9.09 -19.69 -0.15
CA PRO A 13 -8.43 -18.78 -1.10
C PRO A 13 -8.09 -17.42 -0.47
N MET A 14 -8.89 -16.99 0.51
CA MET A 14 -8.63 -15.77 1.29
C MET A 14 -7.37 -15.89 2.17
N THR A 15 -7.18 -16.99 2.89
CA THR A 15 -6.03 -17.13 3.81
C THR A 15 -4.72 -17.24 3.04
N ALA A 16 -4.71 -17.93 1.89
CA ALA A 16 -3.56 -17.99 0.99
C ALA A 16 -3.16 -16.59 0.48
N ARG A 17 -4.14 -15.78 0.07
CA ARG A 17 -3.90 -14.41 -0.39
C ARG A 17 -3.36 -13.51 0.73
N VAL A 18 -3.98 -13.54 1.90
CA VAL A 18 -3.52 -12.77 3.07
C VAL A 18 -2.11 -13.19 3.46
N GLY A 19 -1.84 -14.50 3.52
CA GLY A 19 -0.51 -15.04 3.82
C GLY A 19 0.58 -14.51 2.88
N LYS A 20 0.35 -14.56 1.57
CA LYS A 20 1.27 -13.98 0.57
C LYS A 20 1.55 -12.50 0.80
N ARG A 21 0.52 -11.72 1.16
CA ARG A 21 0.66 -10.28 1.44
C ARG A 21 1.49 -10.02 2.70
N LEU A 22 1.34 -10.86 3.74
CA LEU A 22 2.19 -10.77 4.92
C LEU A 22 3.66 -11.02 4.58
N VAL A 23 3.94 -12.02 3.72
CA VAL A 23 5.30 -12.28 3.24
C VAL A 23 5.85 -11.07 2.49
N THR A 24 5.06 -10.49 1.58
CA THR A 24 5.47 -9.29 0.82
C THR A 24 5.87 -8.15 1.75
N ILE A 25 5.06 -7.86 2.77
CA ILE A 25 5.34 -6.80 3.74
C ILE A 25 6.61 -7.12 4.54
N ARG A 26 6.74 -8.35 5.04
CA ARG A 26 7.91 -8.78 5.82
C ARG A 26 9.21 -8.67 5.03
N GLU A 27 9.21 -9.11 3.77
CA GLU A 27 10.38 -9.02 2.89
C GLU A 27 10.73 -7.58 2.55
N GLU A 28 9.72 -6.73 2.31
CA GLU A 28 9.90 -5.30 2.06
C GLU A 28 10.56 -4.60 3.27
N LEU A 29 10.04 -4.84 4.47
CA LEU A 29 10.64 -4.38 5.71
C LEU A 29 12.06 -4.92 5.93
N GLY A 30 12.31 -6.19 5.57
CA GLY A 30 13.65 -6.77 5.59
C GLY A 30 14.62 -6.07 4.65
N ARG A 31 14.17 -5.61 3.48
CA ARG A 31 15.02 -4.84 2.55
C ARG A 31 15.35 -3.46 3.09
N PHE A 32 14.41 -2.78 3.76
CA PHE A 32 14.61 -1.42 4.26
C PHE A 32 15.33 -1.35 5.61
N GLN A 33 15.08 -2.31 6.50
CA GLN A 33 15.57 -2.29 7.89
C GLN A 33 16.56 -3.43 8.20
N GLY A 34 16.88 -4.28 7.22
CA GLY A 34 17.79 -5.41 7.33
C GLY A 34 17.07 -6.77 7.44
N GLU A 35 17.51 -7.74 6.65
CA GLU A 35 16.82 -9.05 6.52
C GLU A 35 16.73 -9.81 7.86
N HIS A 36 17.78 -9.71 8.68
CA HIS A 36 17.80 -10.34 10.00
C HIS A 36 16.80 -9.72 10.99
N ALA A 37 16.40 -8.45 10.81
CA ALA A 37 15.45 -7.77 11.69
C ALA A 37 14.01 -8.21 11.44
N TRP A 38 13.73 -8.74 10.24
CA TRP A 38 12.40 -9.14 9.75
C TRP A 38 12.33 -10.60 9.32
N SER A 39 13.17 -11.46 9.88
CA SER A 39 13.01 -12.91 9.73
C SER A 39 11.71 -13.39 10.41
N GLN A 40 11.17 -14.55 10.00
CA GLN A 40 9.99 -15.14 10.67
C GLN A 40 10.21 -15.34 12.18
N ALA A 41 11.45 -15.66 12.59
CA ALA A 41 11.82 -15.79 13.99
C ALA A 41 11.73 -14.44 14.75
N ARG A 42 12.11 -13.33 14.11
CA ARG A 42 11.96 -12.00 14.72
C ARG A 42 10.50 -11.56 14.79
N VAL A 43 9.71 -11.82 13.75
CA VAL A 43 8.26 -11.54 13.78
C VAL A 43 7.59 -12.34 14.89
N ALA A 44 7.93 -13.63 15.03
CA ALA A 44 7.45 -14.48 16.11
C ALA A 44 7.81 -13.90 17.49
N GLN A 45 9.06 -13.47 17.69
CA GLN A 45 9.51 -12.82 18.91
C GLN A 45 8.73 -11.54 19.23
N ARG A 46 8.54 -10.64 18.25
CA ARG A 46 7.83 -9.35 18.42
C ARG A 46 6.35 -9.53 18.74
N THR A 47 5.75 -10.63 18.27
CA THR A 47 4.32 -10.94 18.46
C THR A 47 4.06 -11.86 19.65
N GLY A 48 5.10 -12.41 20.28
CA GLY A 48 4.97 -13.44 21.30
C GLY A 48 4.36 -14.74 20.77
N LEU A 49 4.61 -15.05 19.49
CA LEU A 49 4.16 -16.27 18.81
C LEU A 49 5.34 -17.21 18.56
N THR A 50 5.07 -18.44 18.11
CA THR A 50 6.12 -19.34 17.64
C THR A 50 6.39 -19.11 16.15
N GLN A 51 7.62 -19.40 15.71
CA GLN A 51 7.97 -19.30 14.29
C GLN A 51 7.08 -20.19 13.40
N ASN A 52 6.66 -21.36 13.89
CA ASN A 52 5.74 -22.24 13.18
C ASN A 52 4.38 -21.59 12.92
N ILE A 53 3.86 -20.79 13.88
CA ILE A 53 2.62 -20.05 13.69
C ILE A 53 2.78 -19.02 12.56
N ILE A 54 3.87 -18.24 12.58
CA ILE A 54 4.17 -17.27 11.51
C ILE A 54 4.27 -17.96 10.15
N HIS A 55 5.04 -19.05 10.08
CA HIS A 55 5.19 -19.84 8.86
C HIS A 55 3.84 -20.35 8.33
N ARG A 56 2.96 -20.88 9.19
CA ARG A 56 1.63 -21.35 8.77
C ARG A 56 0.75 -20.23 8.25
N MET A 57 0.76 -19.08 8.90
CA MET A 57 -0.02 -17.91 8.49
C MET A 57 0.44 -17.39 7.12
N GLU A 58 1.75 -17.27 6.92
CA GLU A 58 2.35 -16.83 5.65
C GLU A 58 2.06 -17.81 4.49
N ASN A 59 1.94 -19.10 4.79
CA ASN A 59 1.55 -20.12 3.81
C ASN A 59 0.02 -20.30 3.68
N GLY A 60 -0.78 -19.41 4.29
CA GLY A 60 -2.24 -19.46 4.17
C GLY A 60 -2.92 -20.62 4.88
N LYS A 61 -2.20 -21.37 5.72
CA LYS A 61 -2.72 -22.52 6.49
C LYS A 61 -3.50 -22.11 7.75
N GLY A 62 -3.87 -20.83 7.82
CA GLY A 62 -4.67 -20.25 8.90
C GLY A 62 -3.95 -20.16 10.25
N GLY A 63 -4.75 -19.84 11.26
CA GLY A 63 -4.35 -19.63 12.64
C GLY A 63 -5.56 -19.17 13.44
N GLN A 64 -5.44 -19.18 14.76
CA GLN A 64 -6.45 -18.58 15.64
C GLN A 64 -6.55 -17.07 15.38
N ILE A 65 -7.74 -16.49 15.58
CA ILE A 65 -8.00 -15.07 15.31
C ILE A 65 -7.07 -14.17 16.13
N GLU A 66 -6.74 -14.56 17.35
CA GLU A 66 -5.83 -13.86 18.24
C GLU A 66 -4.42 -13.76 17.65
N ASN A 67 -3.96 -14.80 16.93
CA ASN A 67 -2.66 -14.78 16.25
C ASN A 67 -2.67 -13.83 15.06
N TRP A 68 -3.78 -13.80 14.30
CA TRP A 68 -3.97 -12.83 13.23
C TRP A 68 -3.94 -11.40 13.78
N LEU A 69 -4.67 -11.11 14.85
CA LEU A 69 -4.70 -9.78 15.45
C LEU A 69 -3.30 -9.32 15.90
N LYS A 70 -2.51 -10.19 16.52
CA LYS A 70 -1.13 -9.87 16.94
C LYS A 70 -0.23 -9.52 15.76
N VAL A 71 -0.28 -10.31 14.68
CA VAL A 71 0.53 -10.07 13.49
C VAL A 71 0.07 -8.83 12.72
N MET A 72 -1.24 -8.63 12.59
CA MET A 72 -1.81 -7.44 11.95
C MET A 72 -1.44 -6.18 12.72
N ALA A 73 -1.59 -6.17 14.04
CA ALA A 73 -1.21 -5.03 14.88
C ALA A 73 0.28 -4.71 14.81
N LEU A 74 1.16 -5.70 14.61
CA LEU A 74 2.57 -5.44 14.37
C LEU A 74 2.77 -4.68 13.06
N TYR A 75 2.18 -5.13 11.95
CA TYR A 75 2.35 -4.46 10.65
C TYR A 75 1.65 -3.11 10.60
N GLU A 76 0.52 -2.95 11.27
CA GLU A 76 -0.14 -1.66 11.45
C GLU A 76 0.77 -0.64 12.13
N LYS A 77 1.47 -1.04 13.21
CA LYS A 77 2.43 -0.18 13.90
C LYS A 77 3.62 0.25 13.04
N GLU A 78 3.96 -0.54 12.03
CA GLU A 78 4.98 -0.21 11.02
C GLU A 78 4.41 0.63 9.86
N GLY A 79 3.15 1.07 9.97
CA GLY A 79 2.49 1.96 9.01
C GLY A 79 1.82 1.24 7.83
N TYR A 80 1.62 -0.08 7.90
CA TYR A 80 0.93 -0.82 6.83
C TYR A 80 -0.59 -0.79 6.99
N ASN A 81 -1.28 -0.64 5.87
CA ASN A 81 -2.73 -0.57 5.82
C ASN A 81 -3.36 -1.97 5.90
N LEU A 82 -4.06 -2.25 6.99
CA LEU A 82 -4.75 -3.53 7.19
C LEU A 82 -5.78 -3.81 6.09
N ASN A 83 -6.42 -2.77 5.54
CA ASN A 83 -7.35 -2.96 4.41
C ASN A 83 -6.61 -3.53 3.19
N TRP A 84 -5.39 -3.07 2.90
CA TRP A 84 -4.61 -3.62 1.78
C TRP A 84 -4.30 -5.11 1.97
N ILE A 85 -4.08 -5.52 3.21
CA ILE A 85 -3.78 -6.92 3.56
C ILE A 85 -5.03 -7.78 3.42
N LEU A 86 -6.20 -7.29 3.87
CA LEU A 86 -7.42 -8.08 4.01
C LEU A 86 -8.35 -8.04 2.78
N SER A 87 -8.34 -6.95 2.00
CA SER A 87 -9.26 -6.72 0.88
C SER A 87 -9.21 -7.84 -0.16
N GLU A 88 -10.34 -8.16 -0.77
CA GLU A 88 -10.37 -9.21 -1.79
C GLU A 88 -9.48 -8.86 -2.99
N ASN A 89 -9.63 -7.63 -3.47
CA ASN A 89 -8.76 -6.97 -4.42
C ASN A 89 -8.14 -5.74 -3.75
N ASN A 90 -6.81 -5.65 -3.75
CA ASN A 90 -6.06 -4.56 -3.13
C ASN A 90 -5.34 -3.67 -4.15
N SER A 91 -5.71 -3.73 -5.43
CA SER A 91 -5.11 -2.89 -6.48
C SER A 91 -5.41 -1.40 -6.32
N LEU A 92 -6.57 -1.07 -5.73
CA LEU A 92 -7.03 0.29 -5.48
C LEU A 92 -6.80 0.75 -4.04
N VAL A 93 -6.26 -0.11 -3.18
CA VAL A 93 -6.01 0.20 -1.79
C VAL A 93 -4.54 0.57 -1.64
N SER A 94 -4.23 1.65 -0.94
CA SER A 94 -2.84 1.97 -0.62
C SER A 94 -2.28 0.93 0.35
N LYS A 95 -1.07 0.42 0.07
CA LYS A 95 -0.34 -0.51 0.95
C LYS A 95 0.05 0.12 2.28
N LEU A 96 0.41 1.41 2.27
CA LEU A 96 0.76 2.17 3.47
C LEU A 96 -0.47 2.91 3.99
N GLN A 97 -0.56 3.03 5.31
CA GLN A 97 -1.51 3.91 5.96
C GLN A 97 -1.13 5.36 5.64
N LEU A 98 -2.11 6.13 5.19
CA LEU A 98 -1.98 7.57 5.13
C LEU A 98 -2.26 8.11 6.53
N THR A 99 -1.20 8.40 7.28
CA THR A 99 -1.31 9.17 8.53
C THR A 99 -1.49 10.65 8.21
N GLU A 100 -1.98 11.45 9.16
CA GLU A 100 -2.12 12.91 9.02
C GLU A 100 -0.81 13.57 8.55
N ALA A 101 0.35 13.12 9.05
CA ALA A 101 1.66 13.61 8.60
C ALA A 101 1.94 13.37 7.10
N THR A 102 1.51 12.24 6.55
CA THR A 102 1.57 11.99 5.10
C THR A 102 0.47 12.71 4.31
N GLN A 103 -0.67 13.02 4.93
CA GLN A 103 -1.70 13.88 4.33
C GLN A 103 -1.21 15.32 4.19
N ASP A 104 -0.49 15.83 5.18
CA ASP A 104 0.14 17.16 5.18
C ASP A 104 1.29 17.26 4.17
N ALA A 105 2.14 16.23 4.08
CA ALA A 105 3.15 16.15 3.02
C ALA A 105 2.50 16.14 1.63
N GLY A 106 1.39 15.40 1.48
CA GLY A 106 0.58 15.42 0.26
C GLY A 106 -0.08 16.77 0.00
N ALA A 107 -0.49 17.51 1.04
CA ALA A 107 -1.10 18.82 0.91
C ALA A 107 -0.08 19.86 0.43
N CYS A 108 1.15 19.81 0.95
CA CYS A 108 2.25 20.65 0.49
C CYS A 108 2.59 20.37 -0.99
N VAL A 109 2.72 19.09 -1.38
CA VAL A 109 2.96 18.71 -2.79
C VAL A 109 1.81 19.13 -3.69
N ARG A 110 0.55 18.96 -3.25
CA ARG A 110 -0.65 19.42 -3.99
C ARG A 110 -0.67 20.95 -4.13
N ALA A 111 -0.36 21.69 -3.08
CA ALA A 111 -0.33 23.14 -3.10
C ALA A 111 0.75 23.66 -4.07
N GLU A 112 1.93 23.04 -4.07
CA GLU A 112 3.01 23.40 -5.00
C GLU A 112 2.65 23.07 -6.46
N LEU A 113 1.99 21.93 -6.70
CA LEU A 113 1.50 21.58 -8.04
C LEU A 113 0.45 22.57 -8.55
N LEU A 114 -0.51 22.95 -7.70
CA LEU A 114 -1.52 23.95 -8.05
C LEU A 114 -0.88 25.29 -8.39
N LYS A 115 0.09 25.74 -7.58
CA LYS A 115 0.83 26.97 -7.83
C LYS A 115 1.56 26.95 -9.18
N LYS A 116 2.22 25.84 -9.52
CA LYS A 116 2.87 25.69 -10.83
C LYS A 116 1.88 25.67 -11.99
N LEU A 117 0.71 25.06 -11.79
CA LEU A 117 -0.34 25.04 -12.79
C LEU A 117 -0.93 26.43 -13.04
N ASP A 118 -1.16 27.20 -11.97
CA ASP A 118 -1.62 28.58 -12.05
C ASP A 118 -0.59 29.47 -12.78
N GLN A 119 0.70 29.33 -12.45
CA GLN A 119 1.77 30.03 -13.15
C GLN A 119 1.81 29.71 -14.64
N TYR A 120 1.67 28.42 -15.00
CA TYR A 120 1.63 28.01 -16.39
C TYR A 120 0.43 28.63 -17.13
N ASN A 121 -0.75 28.61 -16.49
CA ASN A 121 -1.96 29.19 -17.05
C ASN A 121 -1.84 30.71 -17.23
N GLU A 122 -1.26 31.42 -16.27
CA GLU A 122 -1.05 32.88 -16.37
C GLU A 122 -0.13 33.25 -17.53
N VAL A 123 0.98 32.53 -17.70
CA VAL A 123 1.90 32.72 -18.83
C VAL A 123 1.17 32.51 -20.14
N HIS A 124 0.43 31.41 -20.27
CA HIS A 124 -0.28 31.09 -21.51
C HIS A 124 -1.43 32.06 -21.81
N ILE A 125 -2.16 32.51 -20.79
CA ILE A 125 -3.20 33.53 -20.95
C ILE A 125 -2.58 34.86 -21.41
N ARG A 126 -1.42 35.23 -20.88
CA ARG A 126 -0.69 36.44 -21.31
C ARG A 126 -0.23 36.32 -22.76
N GLU A 127 0.37 35.20 -23.16
CA GLU A 127 0.78 34.95 -24.55
C GLU A 127 -0.41 35.04 -25.51
N LEU A 128 -1.55 34.43 -25.15
CA LEU A 128 -2.78 34.51 -25.95
C LEU A 128 -3.31 35.95 -26.04
N ALA A 129 -3.23 36.72 -24.96
CA ALA A 129 -3.64 38.13 -24.95
C ALA A 129 -2.73 39.00 -25.83
N GLU A 130 -1.43 38.77 -25.82
CA GLU A 130 -0.45 39.47 -26.66
C GLU A 130 -0.66 39.14 -28.15
N LEU A 131 -0.82 37.86 -28.49
CA LEU A 131 -1.15 37.44 -29.85
C LEU A 131 -2.47 38.05 -30.33
N ARG A 132 -3.50 38.09 -29.47
CA ARG A 132 -4.78 38.72 -29.77
C ARG A 132 -4.62 40.23 -30.00
N ALA A 133 -3.81 40.91 -29.20
CA ALA A 133 -3.54 42.34 -29.37
C ALA A 133 -2.77 42.63 -30.66
N LEU A 134 -1.83 41.77 -31.05
CA LEU A 134 -1.09 41.90 -32.30
C LEU A 134 -1.97 41.65 -33.54
N LEU A 135 -2.89 40.68 -33.46
CA LEU A 135 -3.91 40.44 -34.49
C LEU A 135 -4.86 41.65 -34.64
N LEU A 136 -5.36 42.19 -33.53
CA LEU A 136 -6.29 43.34 -33.55
C LEU A 136 -5.62 44.64 -34.04
N ASN A 137 -4.30 44.79 -33.82
CA ASN A 137 -3.53 45.94 -34.27
C ASN A 137 -2.97 45.78 -35.70
N GLY A 138 -3.32 44.72 -36.42
CA GLY A 138 -2.88 44.47 -37.80
C GLY A 138 -1.38 44.20 -37.96
N LYS A 139 -0.69 43.82 -36.88
CA LYS A 139 0.76 43.57 -36.86
C LYS A 139 1.13 42.10 -37.10
N LEU A 140 0.16 41.19 -37.05
CA LEU A 140 0.30 39.82 -37.53
C LEU A 140 -0.46 39.70 -38.87
N ASN A 141 0.28 39.65 -39.97
CA ASN A 141 -0.24 39.24 -41.28
C ASN A 141 0.25 37.80 -41.54
N TRP A 142 -0.68 36.91 -41.87
CA TRP A 142 -0.39 35.57 -42.35
C TRP A 142 0.12 35.61 -43.79
#